data_AF-A0A914VIY8-F1
#
_entry.id   AF-A0A914VIY8-F1
#
_cell.length_a   1.000
_cell.length_b   1.000
_cell.length_c   1.000
_cell.angle_alpha   90.00
_cell.angle_beta   90.00
_cell.angle_gamma   90.00
#
_symmetry.space_group_name_H-M   'P 1'
#
loop_
_entity.id
_entity.type
_entity.pdbx_description
1 polymer ?
#
loop_
_entity_poly.entity_id
_entity_poly.type
_entity_poly.pdbx_seq_one_letter_code
_entity_poly.pdbx_strand_id
1 'polypeptide(L)'
;MAPWGLDAGDEKVMPEMNDYGQAVDLHMNFPFYGGSYNQTQVSINGFVSFATILDQGPTINVGIENTDWPRVADPAMIAPYLCKQQIAQGPHGHGSGVYYRIAMRQSLFASATSNPRSAGTRFFNQSAEKACAGTNSYVRCDASSDLFLDQMMRWLQDGVAGASVFKADAALIVTWYNTASAMVGRSDMEPENLSTYQMIWLTNREGSLSYVLINYDKLGFEAADLGTSTKSGRCQALFNGGNHTGSVMVDVTEQFKASPKILARRSSVPHVVRGRYMFRVDDVVRPAGCSNKTGGTFPLLIYPDIVNMLGEMTVDVNGLCMNSEQTYILMIEQRPSAPCTRINAAIARCYLPKVYDWGTKTVFFQPQSSGINEEKAYVGFIYFVPPTLDPMRLDIGNLHDWFKNPIPSPWMPIMWYPRNFTDPDFDYRNGRIGEDAMYNVQLGLFVMGYKESKDASINKYRPIHKTIARLATFANKNTVEYRWKAQEERITLNQVEHWFLSADERRTDLFTYRMGY
;
A
#
# COMPACT_ATOMS: atom_id res chain seq x y z
N MET A 1 -6.98 17.36 -1.44
CA MET A 1 -5.64 17.25 -0.82
C MET A 1 -5.80 16.97 0.67
N ALA A 2 -4.77 16.49 1.36
CA ALA A 2 -4.79 16.40 2.82
C ALA A 2 -4.54 17.79 3.44
N PRO A 3 -4.99 18.06 4.68
CA PRO A 3 -4.81 19.36 5.33
C PRO A 3 -3.33 19.75 5.42
N TRP A 4 -3.00 20.99 5.06
CA TRP A 4 -1.65 21.55 4.99
C TRP A 4 -1.65 23.03 5.42
N GLY A 5 -0.45 23.59 5.63
CA GLY A 5 -0.24 24.99 6.01
C GLY A 5 -0.01 25.16 7.52
N LEU A 6 0.15 26.42 7.94
CA LEU A 6 0.48 26.76 9.33
C LEU A 6 -0.57 26.25 10.34
N ASP A 7 -1.85 26.33 9.99
CA ASP A 7 -2.96 25.85 10.84
C ASP A 7 -2.92 24.32 11.02
N ALA A 8 -2.31 23.62 10.06
CA ALA A 8 -2.12 22.19 10.10
C ALA A 8 -0.78 21.79 10.77
N GLY A 9 0.00 22.77 11.25
CA GLY A 9 1.30 22.56 11.88
C GLY A 9 2.45 22.37 10.91
N ASP A 10 2.32 22.83 9.66
CA ASP A 10 3.39 22.76 8.67
C ASP A 10 4.37 23.92 8.82
N GLU A 11 5.65 23.67 8.56
CA GLU A 11 6.66 24.71 8.39
C GLU A 11 6.76 25.12 6.92
N LYS A 12 7.07 26.40 6.69
CA LYS A 12 7.30 26.94 5.36
C LYS A 12 8.80 26.92 5.07
N VAL A 13 9.18 26.39 3.90
CA VAL A 13 10.56 26.45 3.41
C VAL A 13 11.05 27.90 3.38
N MET A 14 12.23 28.14 3.95
CA MET A 14 12.82 29.47 4.01
C MET A 14 13.21 29.96 2.61
N PRO A 15 13.00 31.25 2.27
CA PRO A 15 13.37 31.77 0.95
C PRO A 15 14.85 31.59 0.58
N GLU A 16 15.74 31.59 1.58
CA GLU A 16 17.18 31.37 1.41
C GLU A 16 17.52 29.94 0.95
N MET A 17 16.65 28.98 1.26
CA MET A 17 16.82 27.57 0.91
C MET A 17 16.17 27.22 -0.43
N ASN A 18 15.68 28.21 -1.18
CA ASN A 18 15.05 28.00 -2.48
C ASN A 18 16.01 27.34 -3.50
N ASP A 19 17.29 27.72 -3.47
CA ASP A 19 18.28 27.22 -4.43
C ASP A 19 18.86 25.86 -4.04
N TYR A 20 19.14 25.65 -2.74
CA TYR A 20 19.81 24.45 -2.23
C TYR A 20 18.87 23.38 -1.67
N GLY A 21 17.62 23.73 -1.40
CA GLY A 21 16.63 22.87 -0.74
C GLY A 21 16.70 22.92 0.78
N GLN A 22 15.55 22.78 1.44
CA GLN A 22 15.44 22.69 2.89
C GLN A 22 15.77 21.26 3.34
N ALA A 23 16.82 21.11 4.13
CA ALA A 23 17.11 19.83 4.78
C ALA A 23 16.07 19.54 5.87
N VAL A 24 15.57 18.31 5.89
CA VAL A 24 14.55 17.81 6.82
C VAL A 24 15.05 16.47 7.39
N ASP A 25 15.17 16.39 8.72
CA ASP A 25 15.36 15.13 9.45
C ASP A 25 14.02 14.39 9.54
N LEU A 26 14.00 13.14 9.07
CA LEU A 26 12.79 12.31 9.01
C LEU A 26 12.47 11.64 10.34
N HIS A 27 13.43 11.55 11.27
CA HIS A 27 13.33 10.86 12.58
C HIS A 27 12.89 9.38 12.52
N MET A 28 12.74 8.82 11.33
CA MET A 28 12.45 7.43 11.01
C MET A 28 13.04 7.09 9.65
N ASN A 29 13.21 5.80 9.38
CA ASN A 29 13.67 5.32 8.10
C ASN A 29 12.50 5.20 7.11
N PHE A 30 12.66 5.83 5.96
CA PHE A 30 11.74 5.74 4.84
C PHE A 30 12.40 4.97 3.68
N PRO A 31 11.87 3.79 3.34
CA PRO A 31 12.36 3.00 2.21
C PRO A 31 12.05 3.67 0.87
N PHE A 32 13.04 3.68 -0.02
CA PHE A 32 12.89 4.11 -1.40
C PHE A 32 13.94 3.45 -2.32
N TYR A 33 13.50 2.74 -3.36
CA TYR A 33 14.38 2.00 -4.29
C TYR A 33 15.40 1.07 -3.58
N GLY A 34 14.97 0.38 -2.52
CA GLY A 34 15.82 -0.49 -1.69
C GLY A 34 16.77 0.26 -0.75
N GLY A 35 16.88 1.59 -0.87
CA GLY A 35 17.56 2.45 0.08
C GLY A 35 16.69 2.74 1.31
N SER A 36 17.33 3.10 2.41
CA SER A 36 16.66 3.52 3.66
C SER A 36 17.13 4.93 4.02
N TYR A 37 16.23 5.90 3.94
CA TYR A 37 16.56 7.31 4.14
C TYR A 37 15.99 7.84 5.45
N ASN A 38 16.84 8.52 6.22
CA ASN A 38 16.47 9.20 7.48
C ASN A 38 16.53 10.72 7.35
N GLN A 39 16.96 11.24 6.20
CA GLN A 39 17.03 12.66 5.90
C GLN A 39 16.62 12.91 4.46
N THR A 40 16.13 14.11 4.19
CA THR A 40 15.78 14.52 2.84
C THR A 40 15.94 16.02 2.62
N GLN A 41 15.97 16.44 1.35
CA GLN A 41 16.01 17.83 0.94
C GLN A 41 14.74 18.17 0.16
N VAL A 42 13.95 19.11 0.66
CA VAL A 42 12.74 19.62 0.01
C VAL A 42 13.09 20.82 -0.86
N SER A 43 12.83 20.74 -2.17
CA SER A 43 13.11 21.84 -3.11
C SER A 43 11.84 22.51 -3.59
N ILE A 44 11.91 23.82 -3.86
CA ILE A 44 10.83 24.55 -4.55
C ILE A 44 10.59 24.06 -5.97
N ASN A 45 11.58 23.41 -6.58
CA ASN A 45 11.55 22.89 -7.94
C ASN A 45 10.72 21.59 -8.08
N GLY A 46 9.82 21.33 -7.13
CA GLY A 46 8.85 20.25 -7.17
C GLY A 46 9.38 18.84 -6.97
N PHE A 47 10.43 18.70 -6.14
CA PHE A 47 10.98 17.41 -5.76
C PHE A 47 11.45 17.37 -4.30
N VAL A 48 11.62 16.15 -3.82
CA VAL A 48 12.24 15.79 -2.55
C VAL A 48 13.39 14.84 -2.87
N SER A 49 14.62 15.21 -2.48
CA SER A 49 15.84 14.50 -2.86
C SER A 49 16.51 13.85 -1.65
N PHE A 50 17.26 12.78 -1.91
CA PHE A 50 18.07 12.08 -0.91
C PHE A 50 19.57 12.24 -1.12
N ALA A 51 19.93 13.05 -2.11
CA ALA A 51 21.29 13.45 -2.42
C ALA A 51 21.32 14.94 -2.78
N THR A 52 22.49 15.57 -2.64
CA THR A 52 22.68 16.94 -3.10
C THR A 52 22.51 17.01 -4.61
N ILE A 53 21.60 17.86 -5.08
CA ILE A 53 21.41 18.12 -6.51
C ILE A 53 22.23 19.35 -6.89
N LEU A 54 23.18 19.17 -7.80
CA LEU A 54 23.92 20.27 -8.40
C LEU A 54 23.04 20.95 -9.45
N ASP A 55 23.12 22.26 -9.57
CA ASP A 55 22.39 22.98 -10.60
C ASP A 55 22.91 22.59 -12.00
N GLN A 56 22.08 21.88 -12.78
CA GLN A 56 22.40 21.40 -14.12
C GLN A 56 21.97 22.37 -15.23
N GLY A 57 21.61 23.61 -14.88
CA GLY A 57 21.19 24.65 -15.81
C GLY A 57 19.66 24.76 -15.94
N PRO A 58 19.10 24.96 -17.15
CA PRO A 58 17.67 25.26 -17.31
C PRO A 58 16.75 24.04 -17.09
N THR A 59 17.30 22.83 -17.08
CA THR A 59 16.59 21.58 -16.74
C THR A 59 17.34 20.81 -15.68
N ILE A 60 16.56 20.08 -14.88
CA ILE A 60 17.09 19.13 -13.92
C ILE A 60 16.98 17.77 -14.61
N ASN A 61 18.12 17.19 -14.98
CA ASN A 61 18.16 15.92 -15.71
C ASN A 61 18.38 14.77 -14.73
N VAL A 62 17.60 13.71 -14.89
CA VAL A 62 17.58 12.55 -13.99
C VAL A 62 17.34 11.27 -14.77
N GLY A 63 17.85 10.17 -14.24
CA GLY A 63 17.65 8.83 -14.76
C GLY A 63 18.58 8.48 -15.93
N ILE A 64 18.48 7.21 -16.34
CA ILE A 64 19.40 6.52 -17.26
C ILE A 64 19.46 7.21 -18.64
N GLU A 65 18.32 7.72 -19.12
CA GLU A 65 18.23 8.31 -20.46
C GLU A 65 18.81 9.72 -20.54
N ASN A 66 18.90 10.44 -19.41
CA ASN A 66 19.21 11.87 -19.41
C ASN A 66 20.51 12.23 -18.67
N THR A 67 21.20 11.26 -18.06
CA THR A 67 22.43 11.47 -17.29
C THR A 67 23.53 10.49 -17.68
N ASP A 68 24.80 10.91 -17.65
CA ASP A 68 25.98 10.06 -17.92
C ASP A 68 26.65 9.66 -16.60
N TRP A 69 25.99 8.80 -15.81
CA TRP A 69 26.55 8.32 -14.54
C TRP A 69 27.71 7.33 -14.79
N PRO A 70 28.84 7.42 -14.06
CA PRO A 70 29.09 8.23 -12.86
C PRO A 70 29.73 9.61 -13.12
N ARG A 71 29.89 10.04 -14.39
CA ARG A 71 30.50 11.34 -14.70
C ARG A 71 29.61 12.52 -14.31
N VAL A 72 28.30 12.35 -14.48
CA VAL A 72 27.26 13.28 -14.04
C VAL A 72 26.47 12.60 -12.93
N ALA A 73 26.28 13.30 -11.82
CA ALA A 73 25.51 12.80 -10.70
C ALA A 73 24.04 12.55 -11.11
N ASP A 74 23.52 11.38 -10.73
CA ASP A 74 22.12 11.00 -10.89
C ASP A 74 21.49 10.84 -9.50
N PRO A 75 20.87 11.89 -8.95
CA PRO A 75 20.39 11.88 -7.58
C PRO A 75 19.08 11.11 -7.41
N ALA A 76 18.98 10.34 -6.32
CA ALA A 76 17.74 9.68 -5.93
C ALA A 76 16.73 10.72 -5.42
N MET A 77 15.50 10.70 -5.97
CA MET A 77 14.46 11.66 -5.61
C MET A 77 13.06 11.19 -5.92
N ILE A 78 12.10 11.80 -5.24
CA ILE A 78 10.68 11.76 -5.55
C ILE A 78 10.29 13.13 -6.10
N ALA A 79 9.85 13.19 -7.36
CA ALA A 79 9.53 14.45 -8.02
C ALA A 79 8.07 14.46 -8.52
N PRO A 80 7.12 14.93 -7.69
CA PRO A 80 5.74 15.15 -8.14
C PRO A 80 5.66 16.08 -9.35
N TYR A 81 6.50 17.11 -9.42
CA TYR A 81 6.48 18.05 -10.54
C TYR A 81 7.85 18.72 -10.74
N LEU A 82 8.81 17.96 -11.26
CA LEU A 82 10.17 18.36 -11.53
C LEU A 82 10.25 19.47 -12.59
N CYS A 83 10.43 20.71 -12.17
CA CYS A 83 10.86 21.80 -13.03
C CYS A 83 11.44 22.95 -12.23
N LYS A 84 12.15 23.86 -12.91
CA LYS A 84 12.57 25.12 -12.30
C LYS A 84 11.33 25.96 -11.99
N GLN A 85 11.10 26.22 -10.71
CA GLN A 85 9.92 26.92 -10.22
C GLN A 85 10.33 28.14 -9.42
N GLN A 86 9.38 29.07 -9.27
CA GLN A 86 9.49 30.24 -8.41
C GLN A 86 8.21 30.39 -7.60
N ILE A 87 8.33 30.98 -6.41
CA ILE A 87 7.18 31.28 -5.57
C ILE A 87 6.50 32.54 -6.09
N ALA A 88 5.20 32.47 -6.37
CA ALA A 88 4.43 33.64 -6.81
C ALA A 88 4.50 34.76 -5.77
N GLN A 89 4.79 35.99 -6.23
CA GLN A 89 4.88 37.19 -5.40
C GLN A 89 3.76 38.19 -5.78
N GLY A 90 3.36 39.06 -4.86
CA GLY A 90 2.36 40.10 -5.11
C GLY A 90 0.92 39.71 -4.72
N PRO A 91 -0.11 40.34 -5.31
CA PRO A 91 -1.53 40.18 -4.92
C PRO A 91 -2.06 38.75 -5.03
N HIS A 92 -1.51 37.97 -5.96
CA HIS A 92 -1.87 36.56 -6.18
C HIS A 92 -0.91 35.57 -5.48
N GLY A 93 0.08 36.08 -4.74
CA GLY A 93 1.10 35.31 -4.03
C GLY A 93 0.84 35.13 -2.53
N HIS A 94 -0.32 35.53 -2.03
CA HIS A 94 -0.64 35.41 -0.60
C HIS A 94 -0.63 33.94 -0.16
N GLY A 95 0.22 33.63 0.81
CA GLY A 95 0.39 32.27 1.32
C GLY A 95 1.18 31.34 0.40
N SER A 96 1.61 31.75 -0.80
CA SER A 96 2.40 30.92 -1.71
C SER A 96 3.70 30.45 -1.09
N GLY A 97 4.07 29.19 -1.35
CA GLY A 97 5.25 28.59 -0.76
C GLY A 97 5.23 27.07 -0.77
N VAL A 98 6.30 26.50 -0.24
CA VAL A 98 6.41 25.07 0.03
C VAL A 98 6.26 24.84 1.52
N TYR A 99 5.29 24.03 1.88
CA TYR A 99 4.97 23.67 3.26
C TYR A 99 5.31 22.21 3.49
N TYR A 100 5.91 21.90 4.64
CA TYR A 100 6.22 20.53 5.01
C TYR A 100 5.99 20.25 6.49
N ARG A 101 5.67 18.99 6.79
CA ARG A 101 5.68 18.45 8.15
C ARG A 101 5.95 16.97 8.15
N ILE A 102 6.31 16.44 9.30
CA ILE A 102 6.37 15.00 9.55
C ILE A 102 5.30 14.64 10.58
N ALA A 103 4.40 13.73 10.20
CA ALA A 103 3.39 13.17 11.08
C ALA A 103 3.86 11.79 11.55
N MET A 104 3.97 11.56 12.85
CA MET A 104 4.39 10.29 13.45
C MET A 104 3.36 9.82 14.47
N ARG A 105 3.24 8.50 14.66
CA ARG A 105 2.34 7.97 15.68
C ARG A 105 2.83 8.23 17.10
N GLN A 106 1.92 8.57 18.00
CA GLN A 106 2.19 8.68 19.43
C GLN A 106 2.82 7.41 20.02
N SER A 107 2.41 6.24 19.53
CA SER A 107 2.92 4.94 20.00
C SER A 107 4.42 4.72 19.80
N LEU A 108 5.06 5.50 18.92
CA LEU A 108 6.51 5.42 18.71
C LEU A 108 7.31 6.04 19.85
N PHE A 109 6.72 7.02 20.55
CA PHE A 109 7.37 7.80 21.61
C PHE A 109 6.90 7.40 23.01
N ALA A 110 6.02 6.40 23.12
CA ALA A 110 5.59 5.85 24.39
C ALA A 110 6.77 5.17 25.10
N SER A 111 7.35 5.85 26.09
CA SER A 111 8.40 5.29 26.93
C SER A 111 7.90 4.02 27.62
N ALA A 112 8.70 2.95 27.56
CA ALA A 112 8.49 1.66 28.23
C ALA A 112 8.41 1.76 29.78
N THR A 113 8.49 2.96 30.34
CA THR A 113 8.48 3.24 31.79
C THR A 113 7.09 3.55 32.36
N SER A 114 6.03 3.60 31.53
CA SER A 114 4.68 3.85 32.03
C SER A 114 3.88 2.54 32.24
N ASN A 115 3.55 2.29 33.50
CA ASN A 115 2.73 1.18 33.98
C ASN A 115 1.46 1.02 33.09
N PRO A 116 1.20 -0.15 32.47
CA PRO A 116 0.14 -0.32 31.44
C PRO A 116 -1.28 -0.02 31.92
N ARG A 117 -1.51 0.06 33.24
CA ARG A 117 -2.80 0.50 33.83
C ARG A 117 -3.00 2.01 33.87
N SER A 118 -1.95 2.80 33.62
CA SER A 118 -1.99 4.27 33.62
C SER A 118 -1.77 4.88 32.23
N ALA A 119 -1.61 4.02 31.22
CA ALA A 119 -1.49 4.41 29.82
C ALA A 119 -2.84 4.78 29.17
N GLY A 120 -3.96 4.71 29.90
CA GLY A 120 -5.27 5.06 29.34
C GLY A 120 -5.57 6.56 29.28
N THR A 121 -4.85 7.41 30.04
CA THR A 121 -5.32 8.78 30.32
C THR A 121 -4.35 9.89 29.95
N ARG A 122 -3.10 9.58 29.59
CA ARG A 122 -2.11 10.59 29.18
C ARG A 122 -1.98 10.77 27.66
N PHE A 123 -2.59 9.92 26.84
CA PHE A 123 -2.39 9.90 25.39
C PHE A 123 -3.28 10.89 24.64
N PHE A 124 -4.47 11.20 25.17
CA PHE A 124 -5.50 11.88 24.38
C PHE A 124 -5.40 13.42 24.36
N ASN A 125 -4.54 14.06 25.15
CA ASN A 125 -4.51 15.53 25.31
C ASN A 125 -3.10 16.16 25.43
N GLN A 126 -2.04 15.48 24.97
CA GLN A 126 -0.71 16.10 24.97
C GLN A 126 -0.49 16.95 23.71
N SER A 127 0.08 18.14 23.88
CA SER A 127 0.53 18.96 22.74
C SER A 127 1.69 18.25 22.01
N ALA A 128 1.82 18.50 20.70
CA ALA A 128 2.87 17.88 19.88
C ALA A 128 4.28 18.05 20.48
N GLU A 129 4.58 19.22 21.05
CA GLU A 129 5.87 19.51 21.72
C GLU A 129 6.18 18.59 22.91
N LYS A 130 5.15 18.14 23.63
CA LYS A 130 5.29 17.19 24.76
C LYS A 130 5.31 15.75 24.30
N ALA A 131 4.56 15.44 23.24
CA ALA A 131 4.48 14.10 22.68
C ALA A 131 5.76 13.73 21.93
N CYS A 132 6.43 14.70 21.28
CA CYS A 132 7.66 14.51 20.50
C CYS A 132 8.84 15.23 21.19
N ALA A 133 9.10 14.91 22.45
CA ALA A 133 10.17 15.57 23.19
C ALA A 133 11.53 15.41 22.47
N GLY A 134 12.17 16.53 22.14
CA GLY A 134 13.49 16.55 21.49
C GLY A 134 13.48 16.52 19.97
N THR A 135 12.31 16.64 19.31
CA THR A 135 12.22 16.77 17.85
C THR A 135 12.02 18.23 17.41
N ASN A 136 12.16 18.47 16.10
CA ASN A 136 11.94 19.79 15.50
C ASN A 136 10.45 20.17 15.46
N SER A 137 10.15 21.47 15.27
CA SER A 137 8.79 22.03 15.27
C SER A 137 7.90 21.53 14.12
N TYR A 138 8.48 21.14 12.98
CA TYR A 138 7.77 20.50 11.87
C TYR A 138 7.32 19.06 12.17
N VAL A 139 7.69 18.48 13.31
CA VAL A 139 7.32 17.11 13.70
C VAL A 139 6.07 17.13 14.57
N ARG A 140 5.06 16.35 14.17
CA ARG A 140 3.77 16.21 14.83
C ARG A 140 3.58 14.76 15.23
N CYS A 141 3.38 14.51 16.52
CA CYS A 141 3.02 13.21 17.05
C CYS A 141 1.96 13.35 18.15
N ASP A 142 0.95 14.16 17.89
CA ASP A 142 -0.24 14.29 18.73
C ASP A 142 -1.38 13.39 18.20
N ALA A 143 -2.55 13.43 18.85
CA ALA A 143 -3.72 12.68 18.40
C ALA A 143 -4.18 13.04 16.98
N SER A 144 -3.89 14.25 16.50
CA SER A 144 -4.21 14.67 15.13
C SER A 144 -3.34 13.95 14.10
N SER A 145 -2.07 13.69 14.43
CA SER A 145 -1.15 12.89 13.63
C SER A 145 -1.65 11.45 13.48
N ASP A 146 -2.08 10.81 14.57
CA ASP A 146 -2.62 9.45 14.54
C ASP A 146 -3.87 9.37 13.63
N LEU A 147 -4.79 10.33 13.76
CA LEU A 147 -5.98 10.43 12.90
C LEU A 147 -5.63 10.68 11.44
N PHE A 148 -4.62 11.51 11.17
CA PHE A 148 -4.12 11.77 9.83
C PHE A 148 -3.56 10.49 9.19
N LEU A 149 -2.71 9.75 9.91
CA LEU A 149 -2.12 8.50 9.41
C LEU A 149 -3.19 7.43 9.16
N ASP A 150 -4.20 7.32 10.04
CA ASP A 150 -5.34 6.44 9.82
C ASP A 150 -6.15 6.82 8.57
N GLN A 151 -6.29 8.12 8.29
CA GLN A 151 -6.94 8.59 7.07
C GLN A 151 -6.11 8.25 5.82
N MET A 152 -4.78 8.39 5.88
CA MET A 152 -3.90 8.03 4.77
C MET A 152 -3.93 6.53 4.49
N MET A 153 -4.00 5.70 5.52
CA MET A 153 -4.18 4.25 5.37
C MET A 153 -5.48 3.91 4.65
N ARG A 154 -6.59 4.60 4.93
CA ARG A 154 -7.84 4.39 4.18
C ARG A 154 -7.71 4.79 2.72
N TRP A 155 -7.07 5.93 2.44
CA TRP A 155 -6.83 6.34 1.06
C TRP A 155 -6.03 5.28 0.30
N LEU A 156 -5.00 4.69 0.92
CA LEU A 156 -4.27 3.58 0.31
C LEU A 156 -5.18 2.36 0.08
N GLN A 157 -6.07 2.01 1.01
CA GLN A 157 -6.96 0.87 0.84
C GLN A 157 -7.98 1.03 -0.29
N ASP A 158 -8.39 2.26 -0.61
CA ASP A 158 -9.28 2.51 -1.74
C ASP A 158 -8.57 2.28 -3.10
N GLY A 159 -7.25 2.41 -3.14
CA GLY A 159 -6.49 2.39 -4.40
C GLY A 159 -5.50 1.24 -4.57
N VAL A 160 -5.00 0.66 -3.48
CA VAL A 160 -3.79 -0.19 -3.51
C VAL A 160 -4.11 -1.61 -3.03
N ALA A 161 -3.91 -2.58 -3.92
CA ALA A 161 -3.96 -3.99 -3.59
C ALA A 161 -2.93 -4.30 -2.49
N GLY A 162 -3.38 -4.84 -1.36
CA GLY A 162 -2.54 -5.14 -0.21
C GLY A 162 -2.29 -4.00 0.77
N ALA A 163 -2.84 -2.80 0.56
CA ALA A 163 -2.75 -1.73 1.56
C ALA A 163 -3.49 -2.05 2.88
N SER A 164 -4.34 -3.07 2.90
CA SER A 164 -5.02 -3.55 4.12
C SER A 164 -4.06 -4.04 5.20
N VAL A 165 -2.87 -4.50 4.82
CA VAL A 165 -1.85 -4.98 5.78
C VAL A 165 -0.78 -3.94 6.11
N PHE A 166 -0.82 -2.78 5.47
CA PHE A 166 0.12 -1.70 5.75
C PHE A 166 -0.37 -0.85 6.92
N LYS A 167 0.51 -0.63 7.90
CA LYS A 167 0.30 0.33 8.98
C LYS A 167 1.27 1.48 8.81
N ALA A 168 0.75 2.68 8.54
CA ALA A 168 1.57 3.88 8.51
C ALA A 168 1.90 4.30 9.95
N ASP A 169 3.18 4.38 10.29
CA ASP A 169 3.66 4.88 11.58
C ASP A 169 4.29 6.27 11.46
N ALA A 170 4.77 6.65 10.28
CA ALA A 170 5.16 8.01 9.98
C ALA A 170 4.84 8.41 8.53
N ALA A 171 4.72 9.72 8.31
CA ALA A 171 4.53 10.34 7.01
C ALA A 171 5.31 11.64 6.89
N LEU A 172 6.00 11.84 5.76
CA LEU A 172 6.43 13.16 5.30
C LEU A 172 5.35 13.75 4.39
N ILE A 173 4.89 14.95 4.71
CA ILE A 173 3.93 15.70 3.91
C ILE A 173 4.64 16.92 3.34
N VAL A 174 4.56 17.11 2.04
CA VAL A 174 5.08 18.31 1.36
C VAL A 174 4.03 18.84 0.40
N THR A 175 3.71 20.13 0.51
CA THR A 175 2.74 20.81 -0.36
C THR A 175 3.40 22.00 -1.03
N TRP A 176 3.41 22.01 -2.37
CA TRP A 176 3.79 23.15 -3.18
C TRP A 176 2.53 23.93 -3.48
N TYR A 177 2.38 25.10 -2.87
CA TYR A 177 1.19 25.93 -3.00
C TYR A 177 1.50 27.16 -3.85
N ASN A 178 0.70 27.34 -4.90
CA ASN A 178 0.77 28.46 -5.84
C ASN A 178 2.20 28.74 -6.36
N THR A 179 2.87 27.69 -6.86
CA THR A 179 4.18 27.83 -7.52
C THR A 179 4.01 28.14 -9.00
N ALA A 180 4.90 28.96 -9.55
CA ALA A 180 4.94 29.30 -10.97
C ALA A 180 6.21 28.71 -11.62
N SER A 181 6.19 28.51 -12.94
CA SER A 181 7.42 28.18 -13.67
C SER A 181 8.41 29.35 -13.58
N ALA A 182 9.70 29.04 -13.40
CA ALA A 182 10.76 30.05 -13.37
C ALA A 182 10.94 30.79 -14.71
N MET A 183 10.37 30.26 -15.80
CA MET A 183 10.42 30.88 -17.12
C MET A 183 9.35 31.95 -17.33
N VAL A 184 8.35 32.01 -16.44
CA VAL A 184 7.20 32.93 -16.57
C VAL A 184 7.57 34.28 -15.96
N GLY A 185 7.28 35.35 -16.69
CA GLY A 185 7.46 36.72 -16.21
C GLY A 185 6.46 37.06 -15.10
N ARG A 186 6.79 38.07 -14.26
CA ARG A 186 5.90 38.48 -13.15
C ARG A 186 4.52 38.97 -13.62
N SER A 187 4.40 39.46 -14.85
CA SER A 187 3.14 39.92 -15.45
C SER A 187 2.18 38.79 -15.81
N ASP A 188 2.68 37.56 -15.97
CA ASP A 188 1.90 36.43 -16.48
C ASP A 188 1.54 35.43 -15.35
N MET A 189 1.86 35.79 -14.10
CA MET A 189 1.55 35.04 -12.88
C MET A 189 0.08 35.21 -12.47
N GLU A 190 -0.82 34.79 -13.36
CA GLU A 190 -2.25 34.72 -13.07
C GLU A 190 -2.59 33.46 -12.26
N PRO A 191 -3.67 33.47 -11.45
CA PRO A 191 -4.06 32.32 -10.61
C PRO A 191 -4.25 31.00 -11.36
N GLU A 192 -4.63 31.06 -12.64
CA GLU A 192 -4.82 29.92 -13.55
C GLU A 192 -3.51 29.23 -13.92
N ASN A 193 -2.42 29.99 -13.86
CA ASN A 193 -1.09 29.60 -14.30
C ASN A 193 -0.21 29.08 -13.15
N LEU A 194 -0.74 29.05 -11.94
CA LEU A 194 -0.08 28.58 -10.73
C LEU A 194 -0.37 27.10 -10.49
N SER A 195 0.65 26.38 -10.05
CA SER A 195 0.58 24.98 -9.69
C SER A 195 0.33 24.81 -8.20
N THR A 196 -0.49 23.82 -7.85
CA THR A 196 -0.70 23.38 -6.47
C THR A 196 -0.83 21.86 -6.42
N TYR A 197 0.10 21.26 -5.70
CA TYR A 197 0.20 19.80 -5.58
C TYR A 197 0.88 19.40 -4.27
N GLN A 198 0.67 18.16 -3.87
CA GLN A 198 1.09 17.63 -2.58
C GLN A 198 1.64 16.22 -2.72
N MET A 199 2.72 15.94 -2.01
CA MET A 199 3.29 14.61 -1.82
C MET A 199 3.08 14.18 -0.36
N ILE A 200 2.70 12.92 -0.17
CA ILE A 200 2.61 12.27 1.14
C ILE A 200 3.38 10.97 1.03
N TRP A 201 4.51 10.88 1.72
CA TRP A 201 5.36 9.69 1.74
C TRP A 201 5.18 9.00 3.09
N LEU A 202 4.79 7.74 3.10
CA LEU A 202 4.41 6.96 4.29
C LEU A 202 5.38 5.81 4.50
N THR A 203 5.69 5.50 5.76
CA THR A 203 6.51 4.36 6.15
C THR A 203 5.90 3.63 7.36
N ASN A 204 6.16 2.33 7.47
CA ASN A 204 5.85 1.55 8.67
C ASN A 204 6.98 1.64 9.71
N ARG A 205 6.69 1.22 10.94
CA ARG A 205 7.68 1.21 12.05
C ARG A 205 8.97 0.47 11.70
N GLU A 206 8.87 -0.64 10.97
CA GLU A 206 10.03 -1.46 10.61
C GLU A 206 10.89 -0.82 9.50
N GLY A 207 10.38 0.20 8.79
CA GLY A 207 11.05 0.77 7.64
C GLY A 207 11.26 -0.27 6.54
N SER A 208 10.24 -1.09 6.27
CA SER A 208 10.26 -2.13 5.24
C SER A 208 9.25 -1.90 4.12
N LEU A 209 8.11 -1.28 4.44
CA LEU A 209 7.05 -0.95 3.49
C LEU A 209 6.88 0.56 3.42
N SER A 210 6.73 1.05 2.19
CA SER A 210 6.72 2.47 1.91
C SER A 210 5.77 2.79 0.77
N TYR A 211 4.96 3.83 0.94
CA TYR A 211 3.99 4.27 -0.05
C TYR A 211 4.06 5.77 -0.27
N VAL A 212 3.86 6.21 -1.51
CA VAL A 212 3.77 7.63 -1.85
C VAL A 212 2.40 7.90 -2.45
N LEU A 213 1.70 8.89 -1.90
CA LEU A 213 0.52 9.49 -2.50
C LEU A 213 0.90 10.85 -3.08
N ILE A 214 0.47 11.11 -4.31
CA ILE A 214 0.61 12.41 -4.95
C ILE A 214 -0.79 12.93 -5.25
N ASN A 215 -1.08 14.15 -4.80
CA ASN A 215 -2.33 14.85 -5.06
C ASN A 215 -2.04 16.11 -5.89
N TYR A 216 -2.58 16.18 -7.10
CA TYR A 216 -2.56 17.37 -7.94
C TYR A 216 -3.92 18.07 -7.86
N ASP A 217 -3.94 19.32 -7.42
CA ASP A 217 -5.16 20.13 -7.44
C ASP A 217 -5.28 20.87 -8.77
N LYS A 218 -4.21 21.60 -9.10
CA LYS A 218 -4.01 22.29 -10.37
C LYS A 218 -2.53 22.25 -10.75
N LEU A 219 -2.26 22.14 -12.05
CA LEU A 219 -0.92 22.27 -12.61
C LEU A 219 -0.97 23.40 -13.63
N GLY A 220 -0.19 24.45 -13.36
CA GLY A 220 -0.07 25.65 -14.17
C GLY A 220 0.95 25.50 -15.30
N PHE A 221 1.39 26.63 -15.88
CA PHE A 221 2.24 26.70 -17.08
C PHE A 221 3.36 25.64 -17.16
N GLU A 222 3.54 25.09 -18.36
CA GLU A 222 4.67 24.23 -18.73
C GLU A 222 5.47 24.87 -19.87
N ALA A 223 6.76 24.57 -20.02
CA ALA A 223 7.59 25.20 -21.05
C ALA A 223 7.10 24.96 -22.50
N ALA A 224 6.25 23.96 -22.73
CA ALA A 224 5.61 23.74 -24.03
C ALA A 224 4.62 24.85 -24.41
N ASP A 225 4.06 25.59 -23.44
CA ASP A 225 3.14 26.70 -23.69
C ASP A 225 3.85 27.96 -24.24
N LEU A 226 5.18 28.04 -24.13
CA LEU A 226 5.96 29.23 -24.49
C LEU A 226 6.43 29.26 -25.95
N GLY A 227 6.03 28.29 -26.78
CA GLY A 227 6.30 28.29 -28.23
C GLY A 227 7.79 28.21 -28.64
N THR A 228 8.72 28.03 -27.71
CA THR A 228 10.16 27.89 -27.97
C THR A 228 10.58 26.41 -27.95
N SER A 229 11.64 26.06 -28.67
CA SER A 229 12.06 24.69 -28.95
C SER A 229 12.52 23.89 -27.71
N THR A 230 11.57 23.18 -27.10
CA THR A 230 11.56 21.73 -26.83
C THR A 230 12.64 21.00 -26.01
N LYS A 231 13.62 21.64 -25.36
CA LYS A 231 14.49 20.94 -24.39
C LYS A 231 14.67 21.62 -23.03
N SER A 232 14.55 22.93 -22.93
CA SER A 232 14.66 23.66 -21.66
C SER A 232 13.28 23.78 -20.98
N GLY A 233 13.18 23.42 -19.69
CA GLY A 233 12.02 23.72 -18.85
C GLY A 233 10.81 22.78 -18.92
N ARG A 234 10.89 21.62 -19.59
CA ARG A 234 9.77 20.65 -19.55
C ARG A 234 9.62 20.10 -18.13
N CYS A 235 8.48 20.37 -17.50
CA CYS A 235 8.15 19.75 -16.23
C CYS A 235 7.97 18.24 -16.42
N GLN A 236 8.38 17.47 -15.43
CA GLN A 236 8.20 16.02 -15.43
C GLN A 236 7.68 15.57 -14.07
N ALA A 237 7.01 14.42 -14.01
CA ALA A 237 6.54 13.84 -12.76
C ALA A 237 7.03 12.40 -12.69
N LEU A 238 7.96 12.12 -11.79
CA LEU A 238 8.68 10.85 -11.76
C LEU A 238 9.29 10.53 -10.40
N PHE A 239 9.66 9.27 -10.25
CA PHE A 239 10.52 8.74 -9.21
C PHE A 239 11.85 8.34 -9.84
N ASN A 240 12.97 8.70 -9.22
CA ASN A 240 14.30 8.34 -9.68
C ASN A 240 15.07 7.66 -8.56
N GLY A 241 15.54 6.44 -8.79
CA GLY A 241 16.32 5.69 -7.80
C GLY A 241 17.76 6.20 -7.63
N GLY A 242 18.22 7.07 -8.54
CA GLY A 242 19.58 7.58 -8.56
C GLY A 242 20.61 6.53 -8.98
N ASN A 243 21.82 6.96 -9.32
CA ASN A 243 22.92 6.11 -9.80
C ASN A 243 22.50 5.09 -10.87
N HIS A 244 21.60 5.48 -11.79
CA HIS A 244 21.04 4.61 -12.84
C HIS A 244 20.29 3.37 -12.32
N THR A 245 19.82 3.38 -11.07
CA THR A 245 19.02 2.29 -10.46
C THR A 245 17.67 2.09 -11.16
N GLY A 246 17.12 3.17 -11.75
CA GLY A 246 15.87 3.14 -12.50
C GLY A 246 15.05 4.40 -12.30
N SER A 247 14.11 4.64 -13.21
CA SER A 247 13.17 5.76 -13.12
C SER A 247 11.75 5.30 -13.47
N VAL A 248 10.75 5.86 -12.78
CA VAL A 248 9.33 5.55 -12.99
C VAL A 248 8.56 6.85 -13.09
N MET A 249 7.97 7.11 -14.26
CA MET A 249 7.08 8.25 -14.44
C MET A 249 5.74 8.03 -13.71
N VAL A 250 5.16 9.09 -13.16
CA VAL A 250 3.85 9.04 -12.48
C VAL A 250 2.77 8.50 -13.43
N ASP A 251 2.77 9.00 -14.67
CA ASP A 251 1.95 8.49 -15.77
C ASP A 251 2.86 8.20 -16.98
N VAL A 252 2.51 7.23 -17.82
CA VAL A 252 3.26 6.91 -19.06
C VAL A 252 2.39 7.07 -20.30
N THR A 253 1.15 7.54 -20.15
CA THR A 253 0.25 7.78 -21.27
C THR A 253 0.80 8.86 -22.19
N GLU A 254 0.53 8.74 -23.50
CA GLU A 254 0.97 9.72 -24.51
C GLU A 254 0.49 11.14 -24.19
N GLN A 255 -0.70 11.28 -23.61
CA GLN A 255 -1.22 12.58 -23.16
C GLN A 255 -0.35 13.24 -22.09
N PHE A 256 0.20 12.44 -21.18
CA PHE A 256 1.13 12.94 -20.17
C PHE A 256 2.50 13.30 -20.78
N LYS A 257 2.99 12.50 -21.74
CA LYS A 257 4.23 12.85 -22.48
C LYS A 257 4.08 14.16 -23.25
N ALA A 258 2.88 14.46 -23.74
CA ALA A 258 2.56 15.72 -24.40
C ALA A 258 2.43 16.88 -23.39
N SER A 259 1.70 16.68 -22.29
CA SER A 259 1.44 17.70 -21.28
C SER A 259 1.26 17.09 -19.87
N PRO A 260 2.25 17.23 -18.98
CA PRO A 260 2.16 16.88 -17.57
C PRO A 260 0.93 17.42 -16.83
N LYS A 261 0.33 18.53 -17.28
CA LYS A 261 -0.88 19.12 -16.65
C LYS A 261 -2.06 18.17 -16.57
N ILE A 262 -2.11 17.14 -17.43
CA ILE A 262 -3.17 16.13 -17.42
C ILE A 262 -3.29 15.41 -16.07
N LEU A 263 -2.21 15.37 -15.28
CA LEU A 263 -2.20 14.74 -13.96
C LEU A 263 -3.23 15.35 -13.01
N ALA A 264 -3.55 16.64 -13.12
CA ALA A 264 -4.59 17.26 -12.29
C ALA A 264 -6.02 16.90 -12.72
N ARG A 265 -6.20 16.38 -13.95
CA ARG A 265 -7.50 16.01 -14.52
C ARG A 265 -7.79 14.51 -14.44
N ARG A 266 -6.74 13.68 -14.36
CA ARG A 266 -6.83 12.21 -14.26
C ARG A 266 -6.50 11.74 -12.85
N SER A 267 -6.69 10.45 -12.59
CA SER A 267 -6.35 9.84 -11.30
C SER A 267 -6.17 8.34 -11.46
N SER A 268 -5.36 7.73 -10.59
CA SER A 268 -5.34 6.28 -10.42
C SER A 268 -6.47 5.75 -9.52
N VAL A 269 -7.23 6.63 -8.86
CA VAL A 269 -8.42 6.29 -8.06
C VAL A 269 -9.63 7.16 -8.47
N PRO A 270 -10.08 7.07 -9.73
CA PRO A 270 -11.10 7.97 -10.28
C PRO A 270 -12.46 7.88 -9.58
N HIS A 271 -12.71 6.79 -8.84
CA HIS A 271 -13.93 6.61 -8.05
C HIS A 271 -13.93 7.41 -6.73
N VAL A 272 -12.77 7.95 -6.31
CA VAL A 272 -12.62 8.76 -5.10
C VAL A 272 -12.47 10.23 -5.47
N VAL A 273 -11.43 10.56 -6.26
CA VAL A 273 -11.08 11.95 -6.55
C VAL A 273 -10.20 12.04 -7.81
N ARG A 274 -10.25 13.17 -8.51
CA ARG A 274 -9.27 13.50 -9.56
C ARG A 274 -7.93 13.90 -8.96
N GLY A 275 -6.86 13.82 -9.73
CA GLY A 275 -5.53 14.30 -9.34
C GLY A 275 -4.76 13.41 -8.38
N ARG A 276 -5.31 12.26 -7.96
CA ARG A 276 -4.64 11.38 -6.98
C ARG A 276 -3.94 10.22 -7.65
N TYR A 277 -2.69 10.01 -7.29
CA TYR A 277 -1.86 8.88 -7.72
C TYR A 277 -1.22 8.23 -6.49
N MET A 278 -1.04 6.92 -6.54
CA MET A 278 -0.52 6.12 -5.44
C MET A 278 0.58 5.19 -5.95
N PHE A 279 1.62 5.00 -5.16
CA PHE A 279 2.76 4.17 -5.51
C PHE A 279 3.22 3.40 -4.29
N ARG A 280 3.58 2.12 -4.47
CA ARG A 280 4.45 1.41 -3.53
C ARG A 280 5.89 1.70 -3.93
N VAL A 281 6.74 2.12 -3.00
CA VAL A 281 8.07 2.68 -3.34
C VAL A 281 9.23 2.04 -2.61
N ASP A 282 9.01 0.96 -1.87
CA ASP A 282 9.99 0.29 -1.03
C ASP A 282 11.22 -0.24 -1.79
N ASP A 283 11.13 -1.39 -2.46
CA ASP A 283 12.23 -2.02 -3.19
C ASP A 283 12.35 -1.49 -4.63
N VAL A 284 11.21 -1.43 -5.31
CA VAL A 284 11.04 -0.85 -6.63
C VAL A 284 9.77 -0.02 -6.63
N VAL A 285 9.76 1.09 -7.34
CA VAL A 285 8.56 1.91 -7.50
C VAL A 285 7.55 1.19 -8.39
N ARG A 286 6.42 0.80 -7.81
CA ARG A 286 5.30 0.16 -8.49
C ARG A 286 4.08 1.08 -8.46
N PRO A 287 3.56 1.50 -9.63
CA PRO A 287 2.32 2.26 -9.69
C PRO A 287 1.15 1.47 -9.11
N ALA A 288 0.36 2.13 -8.28
CA ALA A 288 -0.85 1.57 -7.67
C ALA A 288 -2.10 2.37 -8.07
N GLY A 289 -3.27 1.80 -7.78
CA GLY A 289 -4.51 2.23 -8.39
C GLY A 289 -4.67 1.69 -9.81
N CYS A 290 -5.59 2.29 -10.54
CA CYS A 290 -5.88 1.92 -11.91
C CYS A 290 -5.13 2.80 -12.91
N SER A 291 -4.84 2.24 -14.07
CA SER A 291 -4.32 2.98 -15.20
C SER A 291 -4.75 2.32 -16.49
N ASN A 292 -5.00 3.11 -17.54
CA ASN A 292 -5.25 2.60 -18.88
C ASN A 292 -3.95 2.47 -19.69
N LYS A 293 -2.85 2.17 -19.01
CA LYS A 293 -1.52 1.99 -19.63
C LYS A 293 -1.52 0.71 -20.46
N THR A 294 -0.75 0.69 -21.54
CA THR A 294 -0.53 -0.52 -22.33
C THR A 294 0.06 -1.64 -21.46
N GLY A 295 -0.45 -2.86 -21.63
CA GLY A 295 0.08 -4.03 -20.94
C GLY A 295 1.59 -4.17 -21.17
N GLY A 296 2.33 -4.52 -20.12
CA GLY A 296 3.78 -4.78 -20.19
C GLY A 296 4.70 -3.66 -19.70
N THR A 297 4.21 -2.43 -19.45
CA THR A 297 5.10 -1.38 -18.90
C THR A 297 5.42 -1.59 -17.42
N PHE A 298 4.43 -2.03 -16.62
CA PHE A 298 4.61 -2.37 -15.21
C PHE A 298 3.82 -3.65 -14.90
N PRO A 299 4.34 -4.54 -14.04
CA PRO A 299 3.58 -5.69 -13.60
C PRO A 299 2.37 -5.24 -12.75
N LEU A 300 1.31 -6.04 -12.77
CA LEU A 300 0.18 -5.91 -11.85
C LEU A 300 0.68 -5.90 -10.40
N LEU A 301 0.12 -5.03 -9.58
CA LEU A 301 0.23 -5.18 -8.13
C LEU A 301 -0.81 -6.21 -7.69
N ILE A 302 -0.34 -7.30 -7.12
CA ILE A 302 -1.14 -8.42 -6.67
C ILE A 302 -0.86 -8.63 -5.18
N TYR A 303 -1.92 -8.82 -4.40
CA TYR A 303 -1.79 -9.17 -2.99
C TYR A 303 -2.86 -10.17 -2.54
N PRO A 304 -2.49 -11.25 -1.81
CA PRO A 304 -1.11 -11.72 -1.63
C PRO A 304 -0.51 -12.19 -2.97
N ASP A 305 0.79 -12.01 -3.13
CA ASP A 305 1.57 -12.47 -4.28
C ASP A 305 2.12 -13.90 -4.10
N ILE A 306 2.02 -14.45 -2.89
CA ILE A 306 2.29 -15.84 -2.54
C ILE A 306 0.98 -16.49 -2.10
N VAL A 307 0.61 -17.60 -2.74
CA VAL A 307 -0.68 -18.26 -2.53
C VAL A 307 -0.55 -19.78 -2.50
N ASN A 308 -1.48 -20.44 -1.83
CA ASN A 308 -1.56 -21.89 -1.78
C ASN A 308 -2.04 -22.49 -3.11
N MET A 309 -1.41 -23.60 -3.50
CA MET A 309 -1.81 -24.44 -4.63
C MET A 309 -3.22 -25.05 -4.51
N LEU A 310 -3.76 -25.19 -3.30
CA LEU A 310 -5.10 -25.76 -3.04
C LEU A 310 -6.27 -24.83 -3.41
N GLY A 311 -6.01 -23.64 -3.94
CA GLY A 311 -7.06 -22.70 -4.32
C GLY A 311 -7.85 -22.20 -3.10
N GLU A 312 -9.09 -21.75 -3.34
CA GLU A 312 -10.00 -21.19 -2.30
C GLU A 312 -9.43 -19.92 -1.61
N MET A 313 -8.35 -19.38 -2.17
CA MET A 313 -7.78 -18.09 -1.79
C MET A 313 -8.21 -17.02 -2.78
N THR A 314 -8.27 -15.80 -2.27
CA THR A 314 -8.54 -14.62 -3.08
C THR A 314 -7.31 -13.75 -3.17
N VAL A 315 -7.08 -13.18 -4.35
CA VAL A 315 -6.07 -12.16 -4.56
C VAL A 315 -6.73 -10.86 -5.01
N ASP A 316 -6.26 -9.76 -4.46
CA ASP A 316 -6.65 -8.41 -4.87
C ASP A 316 -5.63 -7.92 -5.90
N VAL A 317 -6.11 -7.32 -7.00
CA VAL A 317 -5.29 -6.89 -8.13
C VAL A 317 -5.54 -5.42 -8.48
N ASN A 318 -4.46 -4.68 -8.75
CA ASN A 318 -4.48 -3.39 -9.42
C ASN A 318 -3.91 -3.50 -10.84
N GLY A 319 -4.49 -2.76 -11.77
CA GLY A 319 -4.00 -2.67 -13.15
C GLY A 319 -4.90 -1.77 -13.97
N LEU A 320 -5.79 -2.37 -14.74
CA LEU A 320 -6.76 -1.68 -15.59
C LEU A 320 -7.76 -0.83 -14.78
N CYS A 321 -8.16 0.32 -15.32
CA CYS A 321 -9.35 1.03 -14.81
C CYS A 321 -10.63 0.29 -15.21
N MET A 322 -11.30 -0.28 -14.20
CA MET A 322 -12.44 -1.16 -14.39
C MET A 322 -13.76 -0.40 -14.54
N ASN A 323 -14.58 -0.86 -15.47
CA ASN A 323 -15.94 -0.41 -15.70
C ASN A 323 -16.93 -1.26 -14.88
N SER A 324 -18.06 -0.68 -14.50
CA SER A 324 -19.13 -1.38 -13.81
C SER A 324 -19.89 -2.39 -14.65
N GLU A 325 -19.92 -2.21 -15.96
CA GLU A 325 -20.70 -3.01 -16.91
C GLU A 325 -19.97 -4.27 -17.38
N GLN A 326 -18.67 -4.40 -17.08
CA GLN A 326 -17.83 -5.50 -17.53
C GLN A 326 -17.50 -6.47 -16.40
N THR A 327 -17.38 -7.74 -16.76
CA THR A 327 -16.80 -8.79 -15.89
C THR A 327 -15.32 -8.95 -16.21
N TYR A 328 -14.54 -9.32 -15.20
CA TYR A 328 -13.09 -9.45 -15.31
C TYR A 328 -12.66 -10.85 -14.92
N ILE A 329 -11.59 -11.31 -15.56
CA ILE A 329 -10.97 -12.60 -15.28
C ILE A 329 -9.46 -12.41 -15.09
N LEU A 330 -8.88 -13.29 -14.28
CA LEU A 330 -7.44 -13.44 -14.14
C LEU A 330 -7.06 -14.78 -14.75
N MET A 331 -6.47 -14.75 -15.94
CA MET A 331 -5.98 -15.94 -16.60
C MET A 331 -4.65 -16.35 -15.98
N ILE A 332 -4.50 -17.63 -15.69
CA ILE A 332 -3.28 -18.20 -15.13
C ILE A 332 -2.64 -19.04 -16.23
N GLU A 333 -1.34 -18.85 -16.47
CA GLU A 333 -0.60 -19.53 -17.53
C GLU A 333 -0.85 -21.05 -17.53
N GLN A 334 -1.41 -21.57 -18.64
CA GLN A 334 -1.74 -22.98 -18.85
C GLN A 334 -2.69 -23.60 -17.80
N ARG A 335 -3.50 -22.80 -17.11
CA ARG A 335 -4.40 -23.24 -16.03
C ARG A 335 -5.79 -22.62 -16.19
N PRO A 336 -6.82 -23.13 -15.47
CA PRO A 336 -8.14 -22.50 -15.46
C PRO A 336 -8.06 -21.03 -15.04
N SER A 337 -8.86 -20.18 -15.66
CA SER A 337 -8.96 -18.77 -15.27
C SER A 337 -9.70 -18.60 -13.95
N ALA A 338 -9.28 -17.61 -13.17
CA ALA A 338 -9.93 -17.19 -11.94
C ALA A 338 -10.99 -16.12 -12.25
N PRO A 339 -12.27 -16.31 -11.84
CA PRO A 339 -13.26 -15.25 -11.94
C PRO A 339 -12.90 -14.11 -10.97
N CYS A 340 -13.13 -12.86 -11.38
CA CYS A 340 -12.87 -11.69 -10.55
C CYS A 340 -14.14 -10.85 -10.34
N THR A 341 -14.26 -10.32 -9.13
CA THR A 341 -15.30 -9.36 -8.74
C THR A 341 -14.68 -7.99 -8.57
N ARG A 342 -15.33 -6.96 -9.12
CA ARG A 342 -14.88 -5.58 -8.98
C ARG A 342 -15.24 -5.07 -7.58
N ILE A 343 -14.25 -4.65 -6.78
CA ILE A 343 -14.49 -3.97 -5.51
C ILE A 343 -14.78 -2.49 -5.78
N ASN A 344 -13.91 -1.84 -6.55
CA ASN A 344 -14.04 -0.45 -6.99
C ASN A 344 -13.40 -0.29 -8.39
N ALA A 345 -13.27 0.94 -8.90
CA ALA A 345 -12.72 1.16 -10.24
C ALA A 345 -11.21 0.77 -10.38
N ALA A 346 -10.51 0.55 -9.26
CA ALA A 346 -9.07 0.27 -9.23
C ALA A 346 -8.67 -1.10 -8.66
N ILE A 347 -9.53 -1.73 -7.86
CA ILE A 347 -9.26 -3.02 -7.22
C ILE A 347 -10.31 -4.05 -7.65
N ALA A 348 -9.84 -5.20 -8.12
CA ALA A 348 -10.64 -6.41 -8.29
C ALA A 348 -10.15 -7.51 -7.37
N ARG A 349 -11.09 -8.34 -6.91
CA ARG A 349 -10.82 -9.56 -6.14
C ARG A 349 -11.05 -10.78 -7.00
N CYS A 350 -10.00 -11.54 -7.24
CA CYS A 350 -10.00 -12.75 -8.05
C CYS A 350 -9.98 -14.00 -7.18
N TYR A 351 -10.81 -14.98 -7.50
CA TYR A 351 -10.96 -16.23 -6.75
C TYR A 351 -10.14 -17.32 -7.41
N LEU A 352 -9.01 -17.70 -6.79
CA LEU A 352 -8.06 -18.60 -7.41
C LEU A 352 -8.60 -20.05 -7.43
N PRO A 353 -8.51 -20.74 -8.58
CA PRO A 353 -8.82 -22.16 -8.66
C PRO A 353 -7.69 -22.99 -8.04
N LYS A 354 -7.93 -24.30 -7.91
CA LYS A 354 -6.90 -25.29 -7.58
C LYS A 354 -5.87 -25.37 -8.70
N VAL A 355 -4.59 -25.21 -8.36
CA VAL A 355 -3.45 -25.31 -9.26
C VAL A 355 -2.53 -26.40 -8.71
N TYR A 356 -2.27 -27.48 -9.45
CA TYR A 356 -1.60 -28.67 -8.90
C TYR A 356 -0.07 -28.66 -9.04
N ASP A 357 0.51 -27.50 -9.34
CA ASP A 357 1.93 -27.29 -9.49
C ASP A 357 2.40 -26.03 -8.77
N TRP A 358 3.57 -26.11 -8.17
CA TRP A 358 4.19 -25.02 -7.42
C TRP A 358 5.11 -24.18 -8.31
N GLY A 359 5.44 -22.98 -7.84
CA GLY A 359 6.33 -22.03 -8.51
C GLY A 359 5.62 -20.77 -9.00
N THR A 360 6.41 -19.87 -9.58
CA THR A 360 5.91 -18.61 -10.14
C THR A 360 5.09 -18.90 -11.40
N LYS A 361 3.87 -18.37 -11.44
CA LYS A 361 3.00 -18.40 -12.62
C LYS A 361 2.77 -16.99 -13.13
N THR A 362 2.83 -16.83 -14.44
CA THR A 362 2.42 -15.60 -15.10
C THR A 362 0.90 -15.53 -15.10
N VAL A 363 0.36 -14.38 -14.74
CA VAL A 363 -1.07 -14.13 -14.74
C VAL A 363 -1.42 -12.92 -15.60
N PHE A 364 -2.60 -12.96 -16.20
CA PHE A 364 -3.07 -11.95 -17.13
C PHE A 364 -4.44 -11.45 -16.69
N PHE A 365 -4.56 -10.17 -16.37
CA PHE A 365 -5.81 -9.56 -15.95
C PHE A 365 -6.46 -8.79 -17.11
N GLN A 366 -7.69 -9.14 -17.44
CA GLN A 366 -8.43 -8.54 -18.56
C GLN A 366 -9.95 -8.66 -18.43
N PRO A 367 -10.73 -7.85 -19.17
CA PRO A 367 -12.17 -8.04 -19.30
C PRO A 367 -12.49 -9.41 -19.92
N GLN A 368 -13.56 -10.06 -19.48
CA GLN A 368 -13.98 -11.36 -20.01
C GLN A 368 -14.42 -11.29 -21.48
N SER A 369 -14.90 -10.12 -21.92
CA SER A 369 -15.28 -9.86 -23.31
C SER A 369 -14.08 -9.71 -24.25
N SER A 370 -12.89 -9.42 -23.72
CA SER A 370 -11.67 -9.32 -24.50
C SER A 370 -11.22 -10.73 -24.90
N GLY A 371 -11.22 -10.99 -26.20
CA GLY A 371 -10.81 -12.29 -26.75
C GLY A 371 -9.35 -12.62 -26.44
N ILE A 372 -8.97 -13.89 -26.60
CA ILE A 372 -7.63 -14.44 -26.31
C ILE A 372 -6.50 -13.70 -27.07
N ASN A 373 -6.82 -13.00 -28.17
CA ASN A 373 -5.87 -12.33 -29.06
C ASN A 373 -5.85 -10.79 -28.92
N GLU A 374 -6.54 -10.18 -27.96
CA GLU A 374 -6.38 -8.74 -27.72
C GLU A 374 -5.15 -8.49 -26.83
N GLU A 375 -4.09 -7.89 -27.41
CA GLU A 375 -2.79 -7.58 -26.78
C GLU A 375 -2.85 -6.53 -25.64
N LYS A 376 -3.97 -6.43 -24.92
CA LYS A 376 -4.20 -5.45 -23.82
C LYS A 376 -4.29 -6.11 -22.44
N ALA A 377 -3.77 -7.32 -22.29
CA ALA A 377 -3.75 -7.98 -20.99
C ALA A 377 -2.67 -7.38 -20.09
N TYR A 378 -3.03 -7.08 -18.84
CA TYR A 378 -2.06 -6.64 -17.84
C TYR A 378 -1.41 -7.87 -17.23
N VAL A 379 -0.07 -7.88 -17.19
CA VAL A 379 0.70 -9.05 -16.78
C VAL A 379 1.13 -8.92 -15.33
N GLY A 380 1.05 -9.99 -14.56
CA GLY A 380 1.57 -10.08 -13.20
C GLY A 380 2.14 -11.46 -12.90
N PHE A 381 2.62 -11.63 -11.68
CA PHE A 381 3.23 -12.89 -11.24
C PHE A 381 2.67 -13.28 -9.87
N ILE A 382 2.34 -14.56 -9.72
CA ILE A 382 1.89 -15.14 -8.45
C ILE A 382 2.74 -16.37 -8.18
N TYR A 383 3.26 -16.50 -6.96
CA TYR A 383 4.01 -17.67 -6.53
C TYR A 383 3.10 -18.68 -5.83
N PHE A 384 2.88 -19.83 -6.45
CA PHE A 384 2.07 -20.90 -5.87
C PHE A 384 2.94 -21.80 -5.00
N VAL A 385 2.59 -21.94 -3.72
CA VAL A 385 3.29 -22.77 -2.74
C VAL A 385 2.51 -24.03 -2.41
N PRO A 386 3.21 -25.13 -2.09
CA PRO A 386 2.55 -26.28 -1.48
C PRO A 386 1.96 -25.90 -0.11
N PRO A 387 0.90 -26.59 0.35
CA PRO A 387 0.18 -26.22 1.58
C PRO A 387 1.05 -26.25 2.83
N THR A 388 2.16 -26.99 2.80
CA THR A 388 3.13 -27.10 3.89
C THR A 388 4.00 -25.85 4.07
N LEU A 389 4.04 -24.96 3.08
CA LEU A 389 4.86 -23.74 3.08
C LEU A 389 4.02 -22.45 3.10
N ASP A 390 2.70 -22.56 2.96
CA ASP A 390 1.79 -21.43 3.01
C ASP A 390 1.78 -20.83 4.43
N PRO A 391 2.06 -19.52 4.62
CA PRO A 391 1.97 -18.89 5.93
C PRO A 391 0.52 -18.94 6.41
N MET A 392 0.25 -19.88 7.31
CA MET A 392 -1.09 -20.13 7.81
C MET A 392 -1.61 -18.87 8.50
N ARG A 393 -2.83 -18.44 8.16
CA ARG A 393 -3.51 -17.32 8.87
C ARG A 393 -3.70 -17.61 10.37
N LEU A 394 -3.67 -18.90 10.71
CA LEU A 394 -3.67 -19.48 12.04
C LEU A 394 -2.41 -20.34 12.17
N ASP A 395 -1.50 -19.95 13.06
CA ASP A 395 -0.36 -20.77 13.45
C ASP A 395 -0.76 -21.66 14.62
N ILE A 396 -0.56 -22.98 14.48
CA ILE A 396 -0.92 -24.01 15.46
C ILE A 396 0.31 -24.60 16.18
N GLY A 397 1.45 -23.92 16.07
CA GLY A 397 2.74 -24.38 16.57
C GLY A 397 3.28 -25.57 15.77
N ASN A 398 4.15 -26.36 16.39
CA ASN A 398 4.74 -27.53 15.75
C ASN A 398 3.72 -28.68 15.66
N LEU A 399 3.12 -28.83 14.47
CA LEU A 399 2.16 -29.89 14.20
C LEU A 399 2.70 -31.31 14.49
N HIS A 400 4.01 -31.55 14.36
CA HIS A 400 4.58 -32.88 14.64
C HIS A 400 4.43 -33.30 16.11
N ASP A 401 4.36 -32.34 17.04
CA ASP A 401 4.16 -32.64 18.45
C ASP A 401 2.77 -33.21 18.73
N TRP A 402 1.79 -32.98 17.83
CA TRP A 402 0.44 -33.53 17.92
C TRP A 402 0.40 -35.04 17.66
N PHE A 403 1.40 -35.58 16.96
CA PHE A 403 1.47 -36.99 16.58
C PHE A 403 2.46 -37.80 17.43
N LYS A 404 3.13 -37.17 18.40
CA LYS A 404 4.00 -37.88 19.36
C LYS A 404 3.15 -38.64 20.37
N ASN A 405 3.55 -39.87 20.68
CA ASN A 405 2.92 -40.71 21.69
C ASN A 405 3.98 -41.16 22.74
N PRO A 406 3.87 -40.78 24.02
CA PRO A 406 2.80 -39.96 24.61
C PRO A 406 2.86 -38.50 24.13
N ILE A 407 1.71 -37.83 24.15
CA ILE A 407 1.62 -36.42 23.79
C ILE A 407 2.46 -35.60 24.79
N PRO A 408 3.40 -34.76 24.33
CA PRO A 408 4.36 -34.09 25.20
C PRO A 408 3.76 -33.01 26.10
N SER A 409 2.63 -32.40 25.70
CA SER A 409 1.91 -31.37 26.46
C SER A 409 0.40 -31.59 26.39
N PRO A 410 -0.37 -31.37 27.47
CA PRO A 410 -1.83 -31.47 27.44
C PRO A 410 -2.50 -30.30 26.71
N TRP A 411 -1.73 -29.26 26.36
CA TRP A 411 -2.20 -28.09 25.63
C TRP A 411 -1.29 -27.75 24.44
N MET A 412 -1.87 -27.17 23.39
CA MET A 412 -1.16 -26.67 22.22
C MET A 412 -1.37 -25.16 22.05
N PRO A 413 -0.33 -24.38 21.75
CA PRO A 413 -0.47 -22.96 21.44
C PRO A 413 -1.09 -22.78 20.06
N ILE A 414 -1.94 -21.77 19.94
CA ILE A 414 -2.40 -21.26 18.66
C ILE A 414 -2.25 -19.75 18.62
N MET A 415 -2.01 -19.21 17.43
CA MET A 415 -1.80 -17.80 17.22
C MET A 415 -2.42 -17.34 15.91
N TRP A 416 -3.06 -16.18 15.93
CA TRP A 416 -3.57 -15.55 14.73
C TRP A 416 -3.51 -14.03 14.84
N TYR A 417 -3.61 -13.34 13.72
CA TYR A 417 -3.77 -11.89 13.71
C TYR A 417 -5.27 -11.55 13.61
N PRO A 418 -5.88 -10.91 14.62
CA PRO A 418 -7.27 -10.47 14.59
C PRO A 418 -7.71 -9.75 13.33
N ARG A 419 -6.82 -8.99 12.68
CA ARG A 419 -7.12 -8.31 11.41
C ARG A 419 -7.44 -9.22 10.23
N ASN A 420 -7.00 -10.47 10.28
CA ASN A 420 -7.27 -11.45 9.23
C ASN A 420 -8.67 -12.06 9.36
N PHE A 421 -9.35 -11.82 10.49
CA PHE A 421 -10.66 -12.35 10.82
C PHE A 421 -11.57 -11.21 11.25
N THR A 422 -12.23 -10.59 10.28
CA THR A 422 -13.12 -9.45 10.48
C THR A 422 -14.54 -9.83 10.14
N ASP A 423 -15.50 -9.05 10.63
CA ASP A 423 -16.92 -9.27 10.36
C ASP A 423 -17.20 -9.03 8.86
N PRO A 424 -17.62 -10.05 8.08
CA PRO A 424 -17.88 -9.91 6.66
C PRO A 424 -19.09 -9.01 6.36
N ASP A 425 -20.01 -8.83 7.31
CA ASP A 425 -21.20 -8.00 7.16
C ASP A 425 -20.93 -6.52 7.53
N PHE A 426 -19.73 -6.23 8.08
CA PHE A 426 -19.33 -4.86 8.41
C PHE A 426 -19.01 -4.08 7.13
N ASP A 427 -19.75 -2.98 6.91
CA ASP A 427 -19.58 -2.13 5.72
C ASP A 427 -18.23 -1.41 5.74
N TYR A 428 -17.23 -2.02 5.08
CA TYR A 428 -15.89 -1.47 4.91
C TYR A 428 -15.86 -0.07 4.27
N ARG A 429 -16.93 0.36 3.58
CA ARG A 429 -16.97 1.69 2.93
C ARG A 429 -17.10 2.84 3.93
N ASN A 430 -17.73 2.58 5.08
CA ASN A 430 -17.90 3.56 6.15
C ASN A 430 -17.10 3.19 7.42
N GLY A 431 -16.76 1.92 7.57
CA GLY A 431 -15.98 1.37 8.66
C GLY A 431 -14.54 1.83 8.66
N ARG A 432 -14.05 2.28 9.83
CA ARG A 432 -12.64 2.63 9.98
C ARG A 432 -11.86 1.35 10.29
N ILE A 433 -10.69 1.12 9.67
CA ILE A 433 -9.68 0.15 10.19
C ILE A 433 -9.37 0.44 11.67
N GLY A 434 -9.58 1.70 12.07
CA GLY A 434 -9.53 2.24 13.42
C GLY A 434 -10.62 1.75 14.39
N GLU A 435 -11.73 1.17 13.92
CA GLU A 435 -12.89 0.83 14.75
C GLU A 435 -12.80 -0.59 15.32
N ASP A 436 -12.94 -0.70 16.65
CA ASP A 436 -12.91 -1.98 17.36
C ASP A 436 -14.07 -2.91 16.93
N ALA A 437 -15.19 -2.34 16.49
CA ALA A 437 -16.38 -3.09 16.08
C ALA A 437 -16.10 -4.07 14.92
N MET A 438 -15.25 -3.69 13.96
CA MET A 438 -14.89 -4.52 12.80
C MET A 438 -14.20 -5.84 13.20
N TYR A 439 -13.51 -5.84 14.33
CA TYR A 439 -12.76 -6.99 14.85
C TYR A 439 -13.54 -7.77 15.91
N ASN A 440 -14.73 -7.31 16.31
CA ASN A 440 -15.53 -7.94 17.34
C ASN A 440 -16.28 -9.16 16.78
N VAL A 441 -15.52 -10.20 16.43
CA VAL A 441 -16.03 -11.46 15.89
C VAL A 441 -15.71 -12.63 16.81
N GLN A 442 -16.59 -13.62 16.79
CA GLN A 442 -16.39 -14.89 17.47
C GLN A 442 -15.83 -15.90 16.46
N LEU A 443 -14.67 -16.49 16.78
CA LEU A 443 -13.96 -17.42 15.91
C LEU A 443 -14.15 -18.85 16.43
N GLY A 444 -14.51 -19.78 15.54
CA GLY A 444 -14.52 -21.20 15.85
C GLY A 444 -13.30 -21.88 15.23
N LEU A 445 -12.60 -22.70 16.01
CA LEU A 445 -11.57 -23.58 15.49
C LEU A 445 -12.19 -24.92 15.10
N PHE A 446 -12.18 -25.22 13.80
CA PHE A 446 -12.77 -26.43 13.25
C PHE A 446 -11.70 -27.43 12.85
N VAL A 447 -12.04 -28.72 12.90
CA VAL A 447 -11.25 -29.80 12.30
C VAL A 447 -11.92 -30.17 10.98
N MET A 448 -11.19 -30.02 9.89
CA MET A 448 -11.63 -30.40 8.55
C MET A 448 -11.04 -31.75 8.18
N GLY A 449 -11.90 -32.71 7.82
CA GLY A 449 -11.54 -34.02 7.33
C GLY A 449 -11.48 -34.05 5.81
N TYR A 450 -10.40 -34.58 5.26
CA TYR A 450 -10.21 -34.92 3.87
C TYR A 450 -10.16 -36.43 3.68
N LYS A 451 -10.95 -36.95 2.74
CA LYS A 451 -10.90 -38.35 2.32
C LYS A 451 -11.15 -38.46 0.83
N GLU A 452 -10.43 -39.35 0.17
CA GLU A 452 -10.75 -39.75 -1.19
C GLU A 452 -11.65 -40.98 -1.14
N SER A 453 -12.85 -40.85 -1.70
CA SER A 453 -13.80 -41.97 -1.82
C SER A 453 -14.01 -42.31 -3.29
N LYS A 454 -14.11 -43.60 -3.60
CA LYS A 454 -14.40 -44.06 -4.95
C LYS A 454 -15.84 -43.72 -5.29
N ASP A 455 -16.02 -42.83 -6.27
CA ASP A 455 -17.34 -42.51 -6.79
C ASP A 455 -17.66 -43.50 -7.93
N ALA A 456 -18.61 -44.40 -7.65
CA ALA A 456 -19.00 -45.47 -8.57
C ALA A 456 -19.66 -44.95 -9.86
N SER A 457 -20.19 -43.72 -9.85
CA SER A 457 -20.84 -43.12 -11.01
C SER A 457 -19.84 -42.63 -12.06
N ILE A 458 -18.64 -42.23 -11.63
CA ILE A 458 -17.58 -41.66 -12.48
C ILE A 458 -16.32 -42.53 -12.54
N ASN A 459 -16.30 -43.68 -11.86
CA ASN A 459 -15.14 -44.59 -11.75
C ASN A 459 -13.82 -43.88 -11.39
N LYS A 460 -13.91 -42.80 -10.60
CA LYS A 460 -12.76 -42.02 -10.14
C LYS A 460 -12.87 -41.76 -8.64
N TYR A 461 -11.73 -41.53 -8.00
CA TYR A 461 -11.70 -41.05 -6.62
C TYR A 461 -12.14 -39.59 -6.61
N ARG A 462 -13.14 -39.28 -5.79
CA ARG A 462 -13.60 -37.92 -5.55
C ARG A 462 -13.10 -37.47 -4.18
N PRO A 463 -12.46 -36.29 -4.08
CA PRO A 463 -12.13 -35.69 -2.80
C PRO A 463 -13.41 -35.28 -2.07
N ILE A 464 -13.52 -35.68 -0.80
CA ILE A 464 -14.58 -35.30 0.11
C ILE A 464 -13.96 -34.49 1.24
N HIS A 465 -14.47 -33.28 1.44
CA HIS A 465 -14.14 -32.42 2.57
C HIS A 465 -15.34 -32.37 3.51
N LYS A 466 -15.15 -32.65 4.80
CA LYS A 466 -16.22 -32.64 5.81
C LYS A 466 -15.70 -32.03 7.10
N THR A 467 -16.49 -31.14 7.71
CA THR A 467 -16.20 -30.65 9.07
C THR A 467 -16.42 -31.77 10.08
N ILE A 468 -15.39 -32.14 10.82
CA ILE A 468 -15.38 -33.26 11.78
C ILE A 468 -15.88 -32.79 13.15
N ALA A 469 -15.30 -31.69 13.65
CA ALA A 469 -15.53 -31.19 14.99
C ALA A 469 -15.20 -29.69 15.08
N ARG A 470 -15.76 -29.01 16.08
CA ARG A 470 -15.26 -27.72 16.59
C ARG A 470 -14.53 -28.01 17.89
N LEU A 471 -13.26 -27.62 17.95
CA LEU A 471 -12.43 -27.85 19.14
C LEU A 471 -12.68 -26.81 20.22
N ALA A 472 -12.73 -25.54 19.82
CA ALA A 472 -12.89 -24.40 20.72
C ALA A 472 -13.46 -23.19 19.98
N THR A 473 -13.99 -22.26 20.76
CA THR A 473 -14.49 -20.98 20.28
C THR A 473 -13.77 -19.86 21.03
N PHE A 474 -13.24 -18.90 20.29
CA PHE A 474 -12.45 -17.79 20.80
C PHE A 474 -13.11 -16.45 20.45
N ALA A 475 -12.98 -15.47 21.34
CA ALA A 475 -13.31 -14.09 21.02
C ALA A 475 -12.07 -13.43 20.40
N ASN A 476 -12.26 -12.76 19.26
CA ASN A 476 -11.20 -12.02 18.64
C ASN A 476 -10.92 -10.73 19.44
N LYS A 477 -9.67 -10.53 19.86
CA LYS A 477 -9.28 -9.35 20.63
C LYS A 477 -9.37 -8.12 19.75
N ASN A 478 -10.35 -7.27 20.04
CA ASN A 478 -10.68 -6.12 19.23
C ASN A 478 -9.87 -4.85 19.55
N THR A 479 -8.96 -4.89 20.52
CA THR A 479 -8.17 -3.70 20.88
C THR A 479 -7.13 -3.36 19.81
N VAL A 480 -6.76 -2.08 19.72
CA VAL A 480 -5.83 -1.53 18.71
C VAL A 480 -4.49 -2.26 18.67
N GLU A 481 -3.96 -2.72 19.81
CA GLU A 481 -2.70 -3.46 19.89
C GLU A 481 -2.77 -4.79 19.13
N TYR A 482 -3.83 -5.57 19.35
CA TYR A 482 -3.99 -6.92 18.78
C TYR A 482 -4.39 -6.90 17.30
N ARG A 483 -4.64 -5.74 16.69
CA ARG A 483 -4.77 -5.64 15.23
C ARG A 483 -3.45 -5.90 14.51
N TRP A 484 -2.35 -5.53 15.16
CA TRP A 484 -1.01 -5.60 14.60
C TRP A 484 -0.11 -6.63 15.29
N LYS A 485 -0.54 -7.09 16.47
CA LYS A 485 0.11 -8.15 17.25
C LYS A 485 -0.71 -9.43 17.22
N ALA A 486 -0.05 -10.58 17.12
CA ALA A 486 -0.74 -11.86 17.16
C ALA A 486 -1.47 -12.03 18.51
N GLN A 487 -2.71 -12.52 18.46
CA GLN A 487 -3.42 -13.06 19.60
C GLN A 487 -2.97 -14.52 19.77
N GLU A 488 -2.46 -14.84 20.95
CA GLU A 488 -2.06 -16.19 21.34
C GLU A 488 -3.09 -16.77 22.30
N GLU A 489 -3.55 -17.99 22.02
CA GLU A 489 -4.42 -18.78 22.88
C GLU A 489 -3.91 -20.22 22.99
N ARG A 490 -4.53 -21.02 23.86
CA ARG A 490 -4.17 -22.44 24.05
C ARG A 490 -5.38 -23.33 23.89
N ILE A 491 -5.21 -24.44 23.18
CA ILE A 491 -6.22 -25.49 23.04
C ILE A 491 -5.89 -26.62 23.99
N THR A 492 -6.90 -27.14 24.68
CA THR A 492 -6.79 -28.35 25.48
C THR A 492 -7.06 -29.56 24.60
N LEU A 493 -6.09 -30.48 24.49
CA LEU A 493 -6.19 -31.61 23.54
C LEU A 493 -7.19 -32.71 23.95
N ASN A 494 -7.61 -32.71 25.22
CA ASN A 494 -8.51 -33.74 25.76
C ASN A 494 -10.00 -33.36 25.65
N GLN A 495 -10.32 -32.23 25.03
CA GLN A 495 -11.69 -31.71 24.97
C GLN A 495 -12.04 -31.35 23.53
N VAL A 496 -13.25 -31.74 23.13
CA VAL A 496 -13.88 -31.32 21.89
C VAL A 496 -15.17 -30.63 22.25
N GLU A 497 -15.29 -29.36 21.87
CA GLU A 497 -16.47 -28.55 22.17
C GLU A 497 -17.73 -29.11 21.50
N HIS A 498 -17.63 -29.48 20.21
CA HIS A 498 -18.76 -30.00 19.46
C HIS A 498 -18.33 -30.98 18.34
N TRP A 499 -19.01 -32.12 18.21
CA TRP A 499 -18.81 -33.09 17.13
C TRP A 499 -19.87 -32.91 16.05
N PHE A 500 -19.46 -32.83 14.78
CA PHE A 500 -20.37 -32.82 13.63
C PHE A 500 -20.59 -34.21 13.02
N LEU A 501 -19.75 -35.18 13.39
CA LEU A 501 -19.94 -36.59 13.06
C LEU A 501 -20.87 -37.27 14.06
N SER A 502 -21.72 -38.16 13.55
CA SER A 502 -22.54 -39.05 14.39
C SER A 502 -21.68 -39.99 15.24
N ALA A 503 -22.28 -40.64 16.25
CA ALA A 503 -21.56 -41.59 17.10
C ALA A 503 -20.96 -42.76 16.31
N ASP A 504 -21.65 -43.23 15.27
CA ASP A 504 -21.18 -44.35 14.46
C ASP A 504 -20.09 -43.93 13.48
N GLU A 505 -20.25 -42.79 12.79
CA GLU A 505 -19.19 -42.23 11.92
C GLU A 505 -17.90 -41.95 12.70
N ARG A 506 -18.00 -41.53 13.97
CA ARG A 506 -16.83 -41.35 14.83
C ARG A 506 -16.09 -42.67 15.09
N ARG A 507 -16.81 -43.77 15.20
CA ARG A 507 -16.24 -45.10 15.45
C ARG A 507 -15.65 -45.72 14.18
N THR A 508 -16.32 -45.55 13.04
CA THR A 508 -15.96 -46.26 11.80
C THR A 508 -15.10 -45.42 10.86
N ASP A 509 -15.41 -44.13 10.73
CA ASP A 509 -14.95 -43.33 9.61
C ASP A 509 -13.90 -42.30 10.01
N LEU A 510 -13.85 -41.89 11.30
CA LEU A 510 -12.94 -40.85 11.79
C LEU A 510 -11.48 -41.13 11.42
N PHE A 511 -11.02 -42.36 11.61
CA PHE A 511 -9.64 -42.79 11.32
C PHE A 511 -9.32 -42.88 9.82
N THR A 512 -10.33 -42.75 8.95
CA THR A 512 -10.15 -42.76 7.49
C THR A 512 -9.94 -41.38 6.91
N TYR A 513 -10.17 -40.32 7.69
CA TYR A 513 -9.92 -38.94 7.29
C TYR A 513 -8.48 -38.53 7.57
N ARG A 514 -7.88 -37.81 6.63
CA ARG A 514 -6.74 -36.94 6.90
C ARG A 514 -7.29 -35.63 7.47
N MET A 515 -6.71 -35.10 8.52
CA MET A 515 -7.27 -33.94 9.23
C MET A 515 -6.44 -32.67 8.99
N GLY A 516 -7.12 -31.52 8.97
CA GLY A 516 -6.57 -30.17 8.97
C GLY A 516 -7.44 -29.23 9.81
N TYR A 517 -7.07 -27.96 9.88
CA TYR A 517 -7.75 -26.92 10.68
C TYR A 517 -8.29 -25.79 9.81
#